data_AF-A0A2N1UXI8-F1
#
_entry.id   AF-A0A2N1UXI8-F1
#
_cell.length_a   1.000
_cell.length_b   1.000
_cell.length_c   1.000
_cell.angle_alpha   90.00
_cell.angle_beta   90.00
_cell.angle_gamma   90.00
#
_symmetry.space_group_name_H-M   'P 1'
#
loop_
_entity.id
_entity.type
_entity.pdbx_description
1 polymer ?
#
loop_
_entity_poly.entity_id
_entity_poly.type
_entity_poly.pdbx_seq_one_letter_code
_entity_poly.pdbx_strand_id
1 'polypeptide(L)'
;PKAARLRMENIFRVRWQGWAGRYFEELGHETEVPIWAHRKWKAQTGQDWNFSGPGWIVDHEENKKILVLRLDHEIGPKGLRIHKTKDHPLTKGVDTDIPFYFWFDVIEALPGAQVLAEYQMDLTPEGRKIWTEAGLPLRFPALTAVEYPSLRIYMAGDASDTDLILGPTGIAGRQSFESLGQFKHYQSDQGAFFWELYLPLLKNTFAKIHPGGGAVQALR
;
A
#
# COMPACT_ATOMS: atom_id res chain seq x y z
N PRO A 1 -18.64 3.15 8.54
CA PRO A 1 -19.24 3.20 9.90
C PRO A 1 -18.34 2.54 10.96
N LYS A 2 -18.21 3.15 12.15
CA LYS A 2 -17.33 2.67 13.24
C LYS A 2 -17.51 1.17 13.57
N ALA A 3 -18.74 0.67 13.61
CA ALA A 3 -19.02 -0.74 13.87
C ALA A 3 -18.48 -1.69 12.78
N ALA A 4 -18.49 -1.28 11.51
CA ALA A 4 -17.92 -2.08 10.43
C ALA A 4 -16.39 -2.13 10.53
N ARG A 5 -15.76 -0.99 10.83
CA ARG A 5 -14.32 -0.89 11.09
C ARG A 5 -13.88 -1.83 12.22
N LEU A 6 -14.53 -1.74 13.38
CA LEU A 6 -14.20 -2.58 14.54
C LEU A 6 -14.34 -4.08 14.25
N ARG A 7 -15.32 -4.47 13.43
CA ARG A 7 -15.46 -5.87 12.99
C ARG A 7 -14.30 -6.30 12.09
N MET A 8 -13.94 -5.48 11.09
CA MET A 8 -12.79 -5.73 10.21
C MET A 8 -11.49 -5.87 11.01
N GLU A 9 -11.22 -4.91 11.88
CA GLU A 9 -10.06 -4.89 12.79
C GLU A 9 -9.97 -6.18 13.62
N ASN A 10 -11.08 -6.63 14.21
CA ASN A 10 -11.10 -7.85 15.00
C ASN A 10 -10.88 -9.12 14.17
N ILE A 11 -11.47 -9.20 12.96
CA ILE A 11 -11.31 -10.34 12.04
C ILE A 11 -9.84 -10.48 11.63
N PHE A 12 -9.22 -9.38 11.19
CA PHE A 12 -7.85 -9.40 10.67
C PHE A 12 -6.79 -9.23 11.75
N ARG A 13 -7.20 -8.98 13.00
CA ARG A 13 -6.29 -8.72 14.12
C ARG A 13 -5.37 -7.55 13.81
N VAL A 14 -5.95 -6.47 13.33
CA VAL A 14 -5.27 -5.18 13.09
C VAL A 14 -6.04 -4.08 13.79
N ARG A 15 -5.41 -2.95 14.05
CA ARG A 15 -6.11 -1.73 14.51
C ARG A 15 -5.66 -0.57 13.65
N TRP A 16 -6.62 0.19 13.12
CA TRP A 16 -6.32 1.41 12.40
C TRP A 16 -5.94 2.52 13.36
N GLN A 17 -4.87 3.24 13.02
CA GLN A 17 -4.39 4.37 13.82
C GLN A 17 -5.10 5.68 13.46
N GLY A 18 -6.14 5.63 12.63
CA GLY A 18 -6.90 6.79 12.19
C GLY A 18 -6.29 7.56 11.03
N TRP A 19 -5.13 7.13 10.53
CA TRP A 19 -4.44 7.75 9.41
C TRP A 19 -4.60 6.94 8.13
N ALA A 20 -4.95 7.63 7.05
CA ALA A 20 -4.87 7.10 5.69
C ALA A 20 -4.07 8.09 4.83
N GLY A 21 -3.33 7.58 3.84
CA GLY A 21 -2.60 8.42 2.90
C GLY A 21 -2.85 8.02 1.46
N ARG A 22 -2.69 8.96 0.54
CA ARG A 22 -2.80 8.73 -0.91
C ARG A 22 -1.71 9.53 -1.63
N TYR A 23 -1.12 8.91 -2.64
CA TYR A 23 -0.28 9.59 -3.61
C TYR A 23 -1.12 10.38 -4.63
N PHE A 24 -0.55 11.49 -5.09
CA PHE A 24 -1.05 12.31 -6.18
C PHE A 24 0.11 12.62 -7.11
N GLU A 25 -0.09 12.44 -8.42
CA GLU A 25 0.89 12.86 -9.43
C GLU A 25 1.02 14.38 -9.49
N GLU A 26 -0.06 15.10 -9.21
CA GLU A 26 -0.11 16.56 -9.18
C GLU A 26 -0.96 17.05 -7.99
N LEU A 27 -0.30 17.53 -6.93
CA LEU A 27 -0.95 18.10 -5.74
C LEU A 27 -1.73 19.39 -6.02
N GLY A 28 -1.46 20.07 -7.14
CA GLY A 28 -2.21 21.24 -7.60
C GLY A 28 -3.46 20.90 -8.42
N HIS A 29 -3.74 19.62 -8.67
CA HIS A 29 -4.82 19.22 -9.59
C HIS A 29 -6.21 19.49 -8.99
N GLU A 30 -6.96 20.41 -9.60
CA GLU A 30 -8.22 20.96 -9.05
C GLU A 30 -9.31 19.92 -8.76
N THR A 31 -9.35 18.82 -9.51
CA THR A 31 -10.39 17.79 -9.40
C THR A 31 -9.91 16.48 -8.79
N GLU A 32 -8.61 16.20 -8.81
CA GLU A 32 -8.08 14.95 -8.27
C GLU A 32 -7.86 15.08 -6.77
N VAL A 33 -7.29 16.22 -6.34
CA VAL A 33 -7.18 16.55 -4.93
C VAL A 33 -8.56 16.94 -4.40
N PRO A 34 -9.13 16.20 -3.43
CA PRO A 34 -10.47 16.49 -2.97
C PRO A 34 -10.57 17.84 -2.24
N ILE A 35 -11.66 18.57 -2.46
CA ILE A 35 -11.93 19.87 -1.79
C ILE A 35 -11.81 19.79 -0.26
N TRP A 36 -12.11 18.64 0.35
CA TRP A 36 -11.96 18.47 1.80
C TRP A 36 -10.50 18.66 2.26
N ALA A 37 -9.52 18.29 1.44
CA ALA A 37 -8.09 18.45 1.76
C ALA A 37 -7.70 19.93 1.79
N HIS A 38 -8.13 20.72 0.79
CA HIS A 38 -7.93 22.17 0.74
C HIS A 38 -8.51 22.86 1.97
N ARG A 39 -9.75 22.51 2.34
CA ARG A 39 -10.43 23.09 3.51
C ARG A 39 -9.71 22.73 4.81
N LYS A 40 -9.26 21.48 4.94
CA LYS A 40 -8.57 20.99 6.13
C LYS A 40 -7.19 21.64 6.26
N TRP A 41 -6.46 21.78 5.16
CA TRP A 41 -5.19 22.51 5.11
C TRP A 41 -5.36 23.96 5.55
N LYS A 42 -6.30 24.70 4.93
CA LYS A 42 -6.57 26.10 5.28
C LYS A 42 -6.95 26.26 6.76
N ALA A 43 -7.77 25.34 7.28
CA ALA A 43 -8.16 25.35 8.70
C ALA A 43 -6.98 25.05 9.64
N GLN A 44 -6.05 24.18 9.23
CA GLN A 44 -4.89 23.78 10.03
C GLN A 44 -3.78 24.85 10.04
N THR A 45 -3.51 25.48 8.89
CA THR A 45 -2.31 26.34 8.72
C THR A 45 -2.64 27.82 8.51
N GLY A 46 -3.90 28.15 8.19
CA GLY A 46 -4.31 29.49 7.76
C GLY A 46 -3.90 29.82 6.31
N GLN A 47 -3.17 28.94 5.62
CA GLN A 47 -2.66 29.16 4.27
C GLN A 47 -3.58 28.57 3.21
N ASP A 48 -3.66 29.24 2.06
CA ASP A 48 -4.33 28.68 0.90
C ASP A 48 -3.52 27.50 0.34
N TRP A 49 -4.21 26.61 -0.36
CA TRP A 49 -3.57 25.47 -1.01
C TRP A 49 -2.75 25.95 -2.19
N ASN A 50 -1.43 25.92 -2.06
CA ASN A 50 -0.49 26.35 -3.09
C ASN A 50 0.61 25.30 -3.26
N PHE A 51 0.19 24.06 -3.46
CA PHE A 51 1.07 22.92 -3.75
C PHE A 51 1.03 22.59 -5.24
N SER A 52 2.13 22.01 -5.72
CA SER A 52 2.29 21.54 -7.09
C SER A 52 3.21 20.33 -7.13
N GLY A 53 3.11 19.55 -8.21
CA GLY A 53 3.92 18.37 -8.43
C GLY A 53 3.52 17.16 -7.57
N PRO A 54 4.28 16.06 -7.68
CA PRO A 54 3.92 14.80 -7.06
C PRO A 54 4.11 14.80 -5.54
N GLY A 55 3.26 14.06 -4.82
CA GLY A 55 3.39 13.92 -3.39
C GLY A 55 2.28 13.11 -2.73
N TRP A 56 2.28 13.10 -1.40
CA TRP A 56 1.32 12.37 -0.59
C TRP A 56 0.54 13.31 0.30
N ILE A 57 -0.77 13.09 0.37
CA ILE A 57 -1.63 13.65 1.40
C ILE A 57 -1.87 12.55 2.43
N VAL A 58 -1.61 12.83 3.70
CA VAL A 58 -1.87 11.91 4.82
C VAL A 58 -2.88 12.56 5.76
N ASP A 59 -4.04 11.93 5.89
CA ASP A 59 -5.20 12.46 6.59
C ASP A 59 -5.50 11.64 7.85
N HIS A 60 -5.70 12.32 8.97
CA HIS A 60 -6.22 11.68 10.16
C HIS A 60 -7.73 11.93 10.31
N GLU A 61 -8.51 10.86 10.40
CA GLU A 61 -9.98 10.90 10.44
C GLU A 61 -10.52 11.75 11.60
N GLU A 62 -10.09 11.48 12.82
CA GLU A 62 -10.71 12.06 14.02
C GLU A 62 -10.09 13.40 14.50
N ASN A 63 -8.76 13.53 14.52
CA ASN A 63 -8.09 14.71 15.12
C ASN A 63 -7.97 15.91 14.16
N LYS A 64 -8.53 15.80 12.95
CA LYS A 64 -8.49 16.79 11.88
C LYS A 64 -7.08 17.21 11.44
N LYS A 65 -6.04 16.42 11.70
CA LYS A 65 -4.72 16.65 11.14
C LYS A 65 -4.63 16.22 9.68
N ILE A 66 -3.90 16.98 8.89
CA ILE A 66 -3.53 16.68 7.51
C ILE A 66 -2.05 16.98 7.30
N LEU A 67 -1.35 16.08 6.64
CA LEU A 67 0.03 16.27 6.20
C LEU A 67 0.01 16.34 4.67
N VAL A 68 0.77 17.27 4.12
CA VAL A 68 1.05 17.34 2.68
C VAL A 68 2.56 17.23 2.54
N LEU A 69 3.01 16.18 1.87
CA LEU A 69 4.42 15.82 1.77
C LEU A 69 4.76 15.71 0.29
N ARG A 70 5.60 16.62 -0.21
CA ARG A 70 5.98 16.66 -1.63
C ARG A 70 7.16 15.73 -1.88
N LEU A 71 7.12 15.05 -3.00
CA LEU A 71 8.27 14.31 -3.51
C LEU A 71 9.44 15.28 -3.76
N ASP A 72 10.65 14.82 -3.51
CA ASP A 72 11.92 15.57 -3.55
C ASP A 72 12.03 16.77 -2.58
N HIS A 73 11.11 16.91 -1.62
CA HIS A 73 11.17 17.92 -0.56
C HIS A 73 11.04 17.30 0.83
N GLU A 74 9.84 16.82 1.19
CA GLU A 74 9.59 16.12 2.44
C GLU A 74 9.79 14.60 2.29
N ILE A 75 9.59 14.11 1.07
CA ILE A 75 9.77 12.72 0.69
C ILE A 75 10.96 12.63 -0.26
N GLY A 76 11.88 11.70 -0.01
CA GLY A 76 13.00 11.41 -0.87
C GLY A 76 12.57 10.71 -2.17
N PRO A 77 13.49 10.52 -3.11
CA PRO A 77 13.17 10.12 -4.49
C PRO A 77 12.57 8.72 -4.60
N LYS A 78 12.65 7.88 -3.55
CA LYS A 78 12.04 6.54 -3.58
C LYS A 78 10.56 6.54 -3.24
N GLY A 79 10.03 7.59 -2.61
CA GLY A 79 8.62 7.61 -2.19
C GLY A 79 8.28 6.57 -1.12
N LEU A 80 7.04 6.07 -1.17
CA LEU A 80 6.57 4.99 -0.30
C LEU A 80 6.96 3.62 -0.86
N ARG A 81 7.62 2.81 -0.03
CA ARG A 81 8.09 1.47 -0.39
C ARG A 81 7.48 0.41 0.50
N ILE A 82 7.31 -0.78 -0.06
CA ILE A 82 6.95 -2.00 0.69
C ILE A 82 8.18 -2.87 0.84
N HIS A 83 8.46 -3.29 2.07
CA HIS A 83 9.57 -4.17 2.41
C HIS A 83 9.06 -5.42 3.11
N LYS A 84 9.51 -6.60 2.68
CA LYS A 84 9.26 -7.83 3.43
C LYS A 84 9.94 -7.77 4.79
N THR A 85 9.26 -8.26 5.83
CA THR A 85 9.82 -8.32 7.19
C THR A 85 10.60 -9.61 7.44
N LYS A 86 10.20 -10.70 6.78
CA LYS A 86 10.78 -12.04 6.95
C LYS A 86 10.39 -12.96 5.81
N ASP A 87 11.11 -14.06 5.68
CA ASP A 87 10.71 -15.16 4.83
C ASP A 87 9.48 -15.86 5.40
N HIS A 88 8.48 -16.08 4.54
CA HIS A 88 7.23 -16.73 4.90
C HIS A 88 6.66 -17.47 3.68
N PRO A 89 6.02 -18.64 3.83
CA PRO A 89 5.45 -19.37 2.69
C PRO A 89 4.49 -18.54 1.83
N LEU A 90 3.71 -17.65 2.45
CA LEU A 90 2.79 -16.75 1.73
C LEU A 90 3.51 -15.67 0.91
N THR A 91 4.74 -15.30 1.26
CA THR A 91 5.53 -14.27 0.56
C THR A 91 6.66 -14.86 -0.29
N LYS A 92 6.62 -16.16 -0.59
CA LYS A 92 7.58 -16.79 -1.51
C LYS A 92 7.49 -16.13 -2.89
N GLY A 93 8.62 -15.64 -3.40
CA GLY A 93 8.66 -14.95 -4.70
C GLY A 93 8.11 -13.53 -4.69
N VAL A 94 7.68 -13.00 -3.52
CA VAL A 94 7.44 -11.56 -3.35
C VAL A 94 8.78 -10.85 -3.28
N ASP A 95 8.94 -9.72 -3.97
CA ASP A 95 10.18 -8.92 -3.96
C ASP A 95 10.26 -8.05 -2.67
N THR A 96 11.25 -7.19 -2.55
CA THR A 96 11.35 -6.19 -1.47
C THR A 96 11.78 -4.84 -2.06
N ASP A 97 11.55 -3.75 -1.33
CA ASP A 97 11.71 -2.40 -1.88
C ASP A 97 10.80 -2.22 -3.10
N ILE A 98 9.49 -2.45 -2.94
CA ILE A 98 8.48 -2.36 -4.01
C ILE A 98 7.83 -0.96 -3.95
N PRO A 99 7.71 -0.21 -5.06
CA PRO A 99 7.00 1.08 -5.07
C PRO A 99 5.51 0.91 -4.72
N PHE A 100 4.93 1.90 -4.02
CA PHE A 100 3.49 1.92 -3.76
C PHE A 100 2.91 3.34 -3.85
N TYR A 101 1.96 3.51 -4.77
CA TYR A 101 1.39 4.82 -5.13
C TYR A 101 -0.14 4.86 -4.99
N PHE A 102 -0.74 3.91 -4.28
CA PHE A 102 -2.17 3.90 -4.02
C PHE A 102 -2.49 4.41 -2.61
N TRP A 103 -3.76 4.29 -2.21
CA TRP A 103 -4.16 4.53 -0.83
C TRP A 103 -3.48 3.54 0.11
N PHE A 104 -3.00 4.02 1.26
CA PHE A 104 -2.51 3.19 2.35
C PHE A 104 -3.17 3.57 3.66
N ASP A 105 -3.29 2.60 4.57
CA ASP A 105 -3.75 2.80 5.93
C ASP A 105 -2.59 2.61 6.91
N VAL A 106 -2.49 3.47 7.92
CA VAL A 106 -1.54 3.27 9.02
C VAL A 106 -2.23 2.41 10.08
N ILE A 107 -1.77 1.17 10.19
CA ILE A 107 -2.32 0.19 11.12
C ILE A 107 -1.27 -0.27 12.12
N GLU A 108 -1.72 -0.90 13.19
CA GLU A 108 -0.90 -1.78 14.04
C GLU A 108 -1.40 -3.22 13.90
N ALA A 109 -0.48 -4.18 14.00
CA ALA A 109 -0.84 -5.58 14.13
C ALA A 109 -1.18 -5.90 15.60
N LEU A 110 -2.31 -6.55 15.83
CA LEU A 110 -2.71 -7.03 17.14
C LEU A 110 -2.18 -8.45 17.38
N PRO A 111 -2.13 -8.93 18.64
CA PRO A 111 -1.71 -10.30 18.94
C PRO A 111 -2.45 -11.34 18.09
N GLY A 112 -1.66 -12.23 17.47
CA GLY A 112 -2.11 -13.27 16.56
C GLY A 112 -1.94 -12.93 15.07
N ALA A 113 -1.75 -11.66 14.70
CA ALA A 113 -1.34 -11.28 13.35
C ALA A 113 0.18 -11.28 13.21
N GLN A 114 0.66 -11.83 12.10
CA GLN A 114 2.05 -11.72 11.67
C GLN A 114 2.16 -10.63 10.63
N VAL A 115 3.08 -9.67 10.83
CA VAL A 115 3.45 -8.71 9.80
C VAL A 115 4.39 -9.40 8.81
N LEU A 116 4.00 -9.47 7.54
CA LEU A 116 4.77 -10.11 6.45
C LEU A 116 5.47 -9.09 5.55
N ALA A 117 4.92 -7.88 5.45
CA ALA A 117 5.55 -6.75 4.80
C ALA A 117 5.14 -5.44 5.49
N GLU A 118 5.99 -4.43 5.41
CA GLU A 118 5.82 -3.11 5.98
C GLU A 118 5.96 -2.03 4.92
N TYR A 119 5.17 -0.97 5.08
CA TYR A 119 5.42 0.30 4.44
C TYR A 119 6.59 1.02 5.12
N GLN A 120 7.39 1.68 4.30
CA GLN A 120 8.39 2.64 4.73
C GLN A 120 8.36 3.83 3.77
N MET A 121 8.12 5.02 4.30
CA MET A 121 8.24 6.26 3.54
C MET A 121 9.71 6.67 3.51
N ASP A 122 10.24 6.93 2.31
CA ASP A 122 11.54 7.56 2.14
C ASP A 122 11.43 9.04 2.54
N LEU A 123 11.74 9.37 3.80
CA LEU A 123 11.57 10.71 4.35
C LEU A 123 12.91 11.46 4.36
N THR A 124 12.90 12.71 3.89
CA THR A 124 13.99 13.67 4.12
C THR A 124 14.09 14.02 5.62
N PRO A 125 15.16 14.70 6.10
CA PRO A 125 15.22 15.17 7.47
C PRO A 125 14.00 16.03 7.87
N GLU A 126 13.55 16.89 6.97
CA GLU A 126 12.39 17.76 7.14
C GLU A 126 11.10 16.95 7.20
N GLY A 127 10.88 16.04 6.24
CA GLY A 127 9.70 15.18 6.24
C GLY A 127 9.65 14.26 7.45
N ARG A 128 10.81 13.76 7.92
CA ARG A 128 10.91 12.94 9.13
C ARG A 128 10.43 13.70 10.35
N LYS A 129 10.75 14.99 10.47
CA LYS A 129 10.26 15.84 11.57
C LYS A 129 8.74 15.96 11.54
N ILE A 130 8.17 16.28 10.36
CA ILE A 130 6.71 16.38 10.18
C ILE A 130 6.02 15.05 10.53
N TRP A 131 6.57 13.93 10.04
CA TRP A 131 6.04 12.59 10.24
C TRP A 131 6.03 12.17 11.72
N THR A 132 7.13 12.40 12.44
CA THR A 132 7.24 12.01 13.85
C THR A 132 6.46 12.94 14.77
N GLU A 133 6.38 14.24 14.48
CA GLU A 133 5.52 15.19 15.22
C GLU A 133 4.02 14.85 15.07
N ALA A 134 3.64 14.22 13.96
CA ALA A 134 2.30 13.67 13.77
C ALA A 134 2.05 12.37 14.56
N GLY A 135 3.10 11.76 15.13
CA GLY A 135 3.03 10.48 15.86
C GLY A 135 3.01 9.27 14.93
N LEU A 136 3.34 9.42 13.65
CA LEU A 136 3.34 8.32 12.69
C LEU A 136 4.59 7.44 12.86
N PRO A 137 4.44 6.10 12.84
CA PRO A 137 5.57 5.19 12.88
C PRO A 137 6.39 5.25 11.59
N LEU A 138 7.71 5.05 11.67
CA LEU A 138 8.61 5.06 10.51
C LEU A 138 8.44 3.83 9.61
N ARG A 139 7.95 2.73 10.19
CA ARG A 139 7.56 1.50 9.51
C ARG A 139 6.24 1.04 10.09
N PHE A 140 5.32 0.63 9.23
CA PHE A 140 4.02 0.12 9.66
C PHE A 140 3.56 -0.99 8.73
N PRO A 141 2.68 -1.90 9.17
CA PRO A 141 2.30 -3.06 8.37
C PRO A 141 1.64 -2.66 7.04
N ALA A 142 2.14 -3.25 5.95
CA ALA A 142 1.51 -3.24 4.63
C ALA A 142 0.73 -4.53 4.38
N LEU A 143 1.25 -5.65 4.88
CA LEU A 143 0.68 -6.97 4.73
C LEU A 143 0.72 -7.72 6.05
N THR A 144 -0.43 -8.16 6.53
CA THR A 144 -0.54 -9.02 7.72
C THR A 144 -1.28 -10.31 7.41
N ALA A 145 -0.94 -11.36 8.15
CA ALA A 145 -1.62 -12.65 8.07
C ALA A 145 -1.93 -13.21 9.46
N VAL A 146 -3.13 -13.75 9.61
CA VAL A 146 -3.53 -14.59 10.74
C VAL A 146 -3.79 -15.99 10.20
N GLU A 147 -3.08 -17.01 10.68
CA GLU A 147 -3.19 -18.36 10.13
C GLU A 147 -4.18 -19.26 10.88
N TYR A 148 -4.36 -19.03 12.19
CA TYR A 148 -5.25 -19.81 13.05
C TYR A 148 -6.38 -18.93 13.63
N PRO A 149 -7.62 -19.47 13.76
CA PRO A 149 -8.07 -20.80 13.34
C PRO A 149 -8.30 -20.94 11.82
N SER A 150 -8.23 -19.83 11.07
CA SER A 150 -8.38 -19.82 9.61
C SER A 150 -7.49 -18.75 9.02
N LEU A 151 -7.00 -18.97 7.80
CA LEU A 151 -6.17 -18.00 7.08
C LEU A 151 -6.96 -16.73 6.78
N ARG A 152 -6.46 -15.59 7.23
CA ARG A 152 -6.96 -14.24 6.94
C ARG A 152 -5.78 -13.36 6.60
N ILE A 153 -5.85 -12.68 5.46
CA ILE A 153 -4.81 -11.79 4.97
C ILE A 153 -5.39 -10.39 4.87
N TYR A 154 -4.68 -9.40 5.40
CA TYR A 154 -5.05 -8.00 5.30
C TYR A 154 -3.92 -7.22 4.64
N MET A 155 -4.27 -6.50 3.58
CA MET A 155 -3.42 -5.53 2.89
C MET A 155 -3.88 -4.13 3.30
N ALA A 156 -2.98 -3.34 3.87
CA ALA A 156 -3.31 -2.05 4.49
C ALA A 156 -3.32 -0.91 3.46
N GLY A 157 -4.29 -0.96 2.55
CA GLY A 157 -4.41 0.02 1.49
C GLY A 157 -5.29 -0.48 0.35
N ASP A 158 -5.32 0.28 -0.73
CA ASP A 158 -5.96 -0.15 -1.96
C ASP A 158 -5.09 -1.19 -2.67
N ALA A 159 -5.65 -2.39 -2.79
CA ALA A 159 -5.07 -3.51 -3.53
C ALA A 159 -5.99 -3.95 -4.68
N SER A 160 -6.98 -3.13 -5.02
CA SER A 160 -8.05 -3.44 -5.98
C SER A 160 -8.05 -2.51 -7.19
N ASP A 161 -7.52 -1.30 -7.06
CA ASP A 161 -7.36 -0.36 -8.16
C ASP A 161 -6.04 -0.63 -8.87
N THR A 162 -6.10 -1.18 -10.08
CA THR A 162 -4.95 -1.24 -10.97
C THR A 162 -5.50 -1.13 -12.38
N ASP A 163 -5.13 -0.06 -13.08
CA ASP A 163 -5.31 0.05 -14.53
C ASP A 163 -4.39 -0.97 -15.21
N LEU A 164 -4.75 -2.24 -15.09
CA LEU A 164 -4.07 -3.31 -15.78
C LEU A 164 -4.51 -3.21 -17.23
N ILE A 165 -3.70 -2.55 -18.06
CA ILE A 165 -3.84 -2.63 -19.52
C ILE A 165 -3.53 -4.08 -19.92
N LEU A 166 -4.57 -4.91 -19.84
CA LEU A 166 -4.62 -6.27 -20.35
C LEU A 166 -4.73 -6.15 -21.88
N GLY A 167 -3.59 -6.15 -22.56
CA GLY A 167 -3.55 -6.28 -24.01
C GLY A 167 -4.27 -7.57 -24.48
N PRO A 168 -4.51 -7.73 -25.78
CA PRO A 168 -5.36 -8.81 -26.33
C PRO A 168 -4.84 -10.24 -26.08
N THR A 169 -3.62 -10.41 -25.57
CA THR A 169 -3.07 -11.70 -25.16
C THR A 169 -3.35 -11.94 -23.69
N GLY A 170 -4.25 -12.90 -23.41
CA GLY A 170 -4.70 -13.25 -22.07
C GLY A 170 -3.59 -13.54 -21.06
N ILE A 171 -3.98 -13.47 -19.78
CA ILE A 171 -3.15 -13.57 -18.57
C ILE A 171 -2.13 -14.74 -18.60
N ALA A 172 -2.46 -15.86 -19.26
CA ALA A 172 -1.57 -17.02 -19.38
C ALA A 172 -0.31 -16.75 -20.23
N GLY A 173 -0.43 -15.93 -21.29
CA GLY A 173 0.68 -15.59 -22.18
C GLY A 173 1.71 -14.66 -21.55
N ARG A 174 1.25 -13.62 -20.83
CA ARG A 174 2.15 -12.66 -20.16
C ARG A 174 2.92 -13.25 -18.97
N GLN A 175 2.30 -14.16 -18.20
CA GLN A 175 2.99 -14.82 -17.07
C GLN A 175 4.27 -15.57 -17.49
N SER A 176 4.27 -16.13 -18.69
CA SER A 176 5.42 -16.86 -19.22
C SER A 176 6.57 -15.90 -19.59
N PHE A 177 6.26 -14.75 -20.20
CA PHE A 177 7.24 -13.78 -20.66
C PHE A 177 7.82 -12.90 -19.54
N GLU A 178 7.03 -12.58 -18.52
CA GLU A 178 7.49 -11.76 -17.38
C GLU A 178 8.35 -12.58 -16.38
N SER A 179 8.14 -13.91 -16.29
CA SER A 179 8.98 -14.80 -15.47
C SER A 179 10.43 -14.96 -15.97
N LEU A 180 10.71 -14.54 -17.22
CA LEU A 180 12.04 -14.63 -17.85
C LEU A 180 12.96 -13.45 -17.50
N GLY A 181 12.57 -12.56 -16.58
CA GLY A 181 13.47 -11.58 -15.98
C GLY A 181 13.86 -10.37 -16.86
N GLN A 182 13.29 -10.26 -18.07
CA GLN A 182 13.67 -9.24 -19.06
C GLN A 182 12.73 -8.00 -19.10
N PHE A 183 11.68 -7.94 -18.27
CA PHE A 183 10.69 -6.83 -18.28
C PHE A 183 10.48 -6.11 -16.94
N LYS A 184 11.32 -6.35 -15.93
CA LYS A 184 11.25 -5.73 -14.58
C LYS A 184 11.33 -4.18 -14.54
N HIS A 185 11.39 -3.50 -15.67
CA HIS A 185 11.57 -2.05 -15.75
C HIS A 185 10.61 -1.33 -16.72
N TYR A 186 9.64 -2.04 -17.31
CA TYR A 186 8.71 -1.42 -18.28
C TYR A 186 7.31 -1.13 -17.72
N GLN A 187 7.08 -1.37 -16.43
CA GLN A 187 5.79 -1.10 -15.82
C GLN A 187 5.82 0.29 -15.22
N SER A 188 4.73 1.04 -15.41
CA SER A 188 4.46 2.18 -14.56
C SER A 188 4.64 1.76 -13.10
N ASP A 189 5.07 2.70 -12.30
CA ASP A 189 5.29 2.58 -10.86
C ASP A 189 4.15 1.89 -10.07
N GLN A 190 2.94 1.85 -10.64
CA GLN A 190 1.76 1.14 -10.14
C GLN A 190 1.75 -0.38 -10.42
N GLY A 191 2.37 -0.86 -11.50
CA GLY A 191 2.39 -2.28 -11.87
C GLY A 191 3.24 -3.14 -10.93
N ALA A 192 4.30 -2.57 -10.34
CA ALA A 192 5.21 -3.29 -9.47
C ALA A 192 4.49 -3.92 -8.27
N PHE A 193 3.56 -3.20 -7.63
CA PHE A 193 2.74 -3.77 -6.55
C PHE A 193 1.99 -5.04 -6.99
N PHE A 194 1.36 -5.00 -8.17
CA PHE A 194 0.60 -6.14 -8.68
C PHE A 194 1.49 -7.35 -8.95
N TRP A 195 2.59 -7.16 -9.68
CA TRP A 195 3.42 -8.27 -10.14
C TRP A 195 4.40 -8.78 -9.08
N GLU A 196 4.93 -7.89 -8.25
CA GLU A 196 5.99 -8.22 -7.29
C GLU A 196 5.45 -8.56 -5.89
N LEU A 197 4.21 -8.18 -5.56
CA LEU A 197 3.58 -8.51 -4.27
C LEU A 197 2.26 -9.25 -4.43
N TYR A 198 1.27 -8.65 -5.10
CA TYR A 198 -0.11 -9.13 -5.09
C TYR A 198 -0.25 -10.51 -5.76
N LEU A 199 0.27 -10.66 -6.98
CA LEU A 199 0.15 -11.91 -7.74
C LEU A 199 0.90 -13.09 -7.09
N PRO A 200 2.17 -12.97 -6.65
CA PRO A 200 2.84 -14.04 -5.93
C PRO A 200 2.12 -14.41 -4.61
N LEU A 201 1.65 -13.40 -3.85
CA LEU A 201 0.88 -13.61 -2.63
C LEU A 201 -0.39 -14.42 -2.88
N LEU A 202 -1.16 -14.07 -3.91
CA LEU A 202 -2.37 -14.80 -4.29
C LEU A 202 -2.06 -16.25 -4.69
N LYS A 203 -1.02 -16.47 -5.50
CA LYS A 203 -0.60 -17.83 -5.91
C LYS A 203 -0.24 -18.69 -4.69
N ASN A 204 0.54 -18.14 -3.76
CA ASN A 204 0.93 -18.84 -2.53
C ASN A 204 -0.25 -19.11 -1.61
N THR A 205 -1.16 -18.12 -1.49
CA THR A 205 -2.39 -18.25 -0.69
C THR A 205 -3.27 -19.37 -1.25
N PHE A 206 -3.49 -19.39 -2.56
CA PHE A 206 -4.29 -20.43 -3.23
C PHE A 206 -3.68 -21.82 -3.04
N ALA A 207 -2.36 -21.97 -3.22
CA ALA A 207 -1.66 -23.23 -3.02
C ALA A 207 -1.75 -23.73 -1.57
N LYS A 208 -1.69 -22.81 -0.59
CA LYS A 208 -1.81 -23.16 0.83
C LYS A 208 -3.20 -23.70 1.19
N ILE A 209 -4.26 -23.12 0.62
CA ILE A 209 -5.64 -23.54 0.93
C ILE A 209 -6.12 -24.73 0.08
N HIS A 210 -5.42 -25.06 -1.02
CA HIS A 210 -5.70 -26.24 -1.86
C HIS A 210 -4.46 -27.18 -2.01
N PRO A 211 -4.01 -27.84 -0.92
CA PRO A 211 -2.75 -28.60 -0.91
C PRO A 211 -2.72 -29.88 -1.77
N GLY A 212 -3.78 -30.20 -2.50
CA GLY A 212 -3.86 -31.32 -3.47
C GLY A 212 -4.27 -30.92 -4.89
N GLY A 213 -4.57 -29.64 -5.11
CA GLY A 213 -4.78 -29.09 -6.45
C GLY A 213 -3.41 -28.74 -7.01
N GLY A 214 -2.74 -29.72 -7.62
CA GLY A 214 -1.59 -29.45 -8.47
C GLY A 214 -1.91 -28.24 -9.34
N ALA A 215 -0.96 -27.32 -9.46
CA ALA A 215 -1.05 -26.08 -10.24
C ALA A 215 -2.22 -26.16 -11.20
N VAL A 216 -3.33 -25.48 -10.86
CA VAL A 216 -4.56 -25.42 -11.66
C VAL A 216 -4.10 -25.53 -13.10
N GLN A 217 -4.48 -26.63 -13.77
CA GLN A 217 -4.29 -26.80 -15.20
C GLN A 217 -4.57 -25.44 -15.80
N ALA A 218 -3.50 -24.72 -16.12
CA ALA A 218 -3.60 -23.31 -16.35
C ALA A 218 -4.37 -23.22 -17.65
N LEU A 219 -5.64 -22.86 -17.53
CA LEU A 219 -6.49 -22.28 -18.57
C LEU A 219 -6.09 -22.77 -19.97
N ARG A 220 -6.65 -23.93 -20.37
CA ARG A 220 -6.76 -24.21 -21.81
C ARG A 220 -7.58 -23.10 -22.48
#